data_AF-A0A7S3YND3-F1
#
_entry.id   AF-A0A7S3YND3-F1
#
_cell.length_a   1.000
_cell.length_b   1.000
_cell.length_c   1.000
_cell.angle_alpha   90.00
_cell.angle_beta   90.00
_cell.angle_gamma   90.00
#
_symmetry.space_group_name_H-M   'P 1'
#
loop_
_entity.id
_entity.type
_entity.pdbx_description
1 polymer ?
#
loop_
_entity_poly.entity_id
_entity_poly.type
_entity_poly.pdbx_seq_one_letter_code
_entity_poly.pdbx_strand_id
1 'polypeptide(L)'
;MEALSEPVNAEIGELGLAEGERTLKGDGVNATQPEHDFDNDNDDDAIGDGESKTVNNGGGNVGSDGPAVAVAVPVPESAAGAQQFHAGGWGTGMFDCCLDMEACWWSCWCSCLVFSRTHHSFGIVNSSRSFGLFVICILSWPAVAIFLGLGIATLHLIVSLTLLFYYRATIRTRLRETLQIQGDFCTDWIAHCCCIPCVTSQEARQAKIMGRPYADFITGENITGELVPPSPENAGIWPHMQTLSLLTRLLCGLLFVIFAISAILWHQKESSVVYVLVFVAPLVILYFTYWRSSRHELPLDVVMKLFFAGFFVATLSAIVIESVLSPIVSVVILNPKTMKRPSQQPIEQFIQEHIAQLLIYTFINGFFVAAATEEFTKYMVVNGCWLPHPLRTPKAVLIAYVAGALGFATMENVEYAFSAHPTQGLNKFESELVLLFIRSVLPVHAICAALQAHKAIQRDFEQVPTSVVQVLAPPVILHGFFDFILMFLSFVFVGYDTGLGRNGVTAVMLVIPFVIALAGFAYTWLVLRAQRDRMGQGMNMSASEYVHALAAASSVPVF
;
A
#
# COMPACT_ATOMS: atom_id res chain seq x y z
N MET A 1 27.38 17.70 3.42
CA MET A 1 26.33 17.02 2.64
C MET A 1 25.69 17.88 1.56
N GLU A 2 26.06 19.17 1.42
CA GLU A 2 25.77 20.01 0.22
C GLU A 2 26.92 19.97 -0.82
N ALA A 3 28.05 19.33 -0.49
CA ALA A 3 29.25 19.20 -1.34
C ALA A 3 29.26 17.94 -2.24
N LEU A 4 28.14 17.21 -2.31
CA LEU A 4 27.95 16.08 -3.24
C LEU A 4 26.87 16.37 -4.29
N SER A 5 26.38 17.61 -4.35
CA SER A 5 25.32 18.04 -5.26
C SER A 5 25.67 19.29 -6.08
N GLU A 6 26.95 19.64 -6.24
CA GLU A 6 27.30 20.66 -7.24
C GLU A 6 27.30 20.05 -8.65
N PRO A 7 26.70 20.74 -9.64
CA PRO A 7 26.65 20.27 -11.01
C PRO A 7 28.03 20.40 -11.64
N VAL A 8 28.45 19.35 -12.35
CA VAL A 8 29.59 19.39 -13.27
C VAL A 8 29.25 20.34 -14.41
N ASN A 9 29.54 21.63 -14.22
CA ASN A 9 29.49 22.67 -15.23
C ASN A 9 30.76 23.50 -15.12
N ALA A 10 31.87 22.97 -15.66
CA ALA A 10 32.99 23.74 -16.20
C ALA A 10 34.10 22.79 -16.66
N GLU A 11 34.06 22.34 -17.92
CA GLU A 11 35.23 22.18 -18.79
C GLU A 11 34.76 21.76 -20.20
N ILE A 12 34.26 22.73 -20.97
CA ILE A 12 34.38 22.66 -22.44
C ILE A 12 35.30 23.83 -22.80
N GLY A 13 36.58 23.52 -22.83
CA GLY A 13 37.60 24.34 -23.47
C GLY A 13 37.39 24.33 -24.99
N GLU A 14 37.68 25.50 -25.56
CA GLU A 14 37.66 25.85 -26.96
C GLU A 14 38.21 24.76 -27.90
N LEU A 15 37.43 24.42 -28.92
CA LEU A 15 37.93 24.03 -30.23
C LEU A 15 37.03 24.71 -31.27
N GLY A 16 37.51 25.84 -31.77
CA GLY A 16 36.88 26.56 -32.87
C GLY A 16 37.04 25.82 -34.18
N LEU A 17 35.97 25.78 -34.98
CA LEU A 17 36.06 25.58 -36.42
C LEU A 17 34.92 26.34 -37.13
N ALA A 18 35.34 27.41 -37.78
CA ALA A 18 34.98 27.94 -39.09
C ALA A 18 33.57 27.68 -39.67
N GLU A 19 32.96 28.81 -40.03
CA GLU A 19 31.91 29.00 -41.02
C GLU A 19 32.17 28.22 -42.32
N GLY A 20 31.09 27.62 -42.85
CA GLY A 20 31.08 26.90 -44.11
C GLY A 20 29.69 26.94 -44.73
N GLU A 21 29.34 28.09 -45.28
CA GLU A 21 28.24 28.34 -46.20
C GLU A 21 28.21 27.28 -47.32
N ARG A 22 27.07 26.62 -47.56
CA ARG A 22 26.77 26.12 -48.90
C ARG A 22 25.28 26.02 -49.22
N THR A 23 25.02 26.53 -50.41
CA THR A 23 23.77 26.93 -51.04
C THR A 23 23.03 25.77 -51.70
N LEU A 24 21.72 26.01 -51.90
CA LEU A 24 20.70 25.28 -52.65
C LEU A 24 21.10 24.75 -54.04
N LYS A 25 20.53 23.59 -54.38
CA LYS A 25 19.96 23.12 -55.68
C LYS A 25 19.45 21.69 -55.43
N GLY A 26 18.25 21.24 -55.78
CA GLY A 26 17.38 21.58 -56.91
C GLY A 26 17.20 20.31 -57.76
N ASP A 27 15.94 19.91 -57.93
CA ASP A 27 15.37 19.03 -58.99
C ASP A 27 15.22 17.52 -58.75
N GLY A 28 14.03 16.99 -59.09
CA GLY A 28 13.94 15.72 -59.82
C GLY A 28 12.87 14.70 -59.42
N VAL A 29 11.62 14.96 -59.82
CA VAL A 29 10.47 14.07 -60.08
C VAL A 29 10.83 12.64 -60.60
N ASN A 30 10.24 11.56 -60.07
CA ASN A 30 9.33 10.67 -60.82
C ASN A 30 8.71 9.50 -60.01
N ALA A 31 7.51 9.13 -60.45
CA ALA A 31 6.56 8.16 -59.92
C ALA A 31 6.94 6.68 -60.16
N THR A 32 6.38 5.76 -59.35
CA THR A 32 5.56 4.61 -59.78
C THR A 32 5.10 3.76 -58.57
N GLN A 33 3.80 3.45 -58.51
CA GLN A 33 3.20 2.35 -57.73
C GLN A 33 3.45 1.01 -58.46
N PRO A 34 3.20 -0.14 -57.80
CA PRO A 34 1.86 -0.74 -57.95
C PRO A 34 1.26 -1.32 -56.66
N GLU A 35 -0.05 -1.48 -56.76
CA GLU A 35 -1.01 -2.14 -55.87
C GLU A 35 -0.67 -3.62 -55.65
N HIS A 36 -1.09 -4.16 -54.50
CA HIS A 36 -1.35 -5.59 -54.36
C HIS A 36 -2.58 -5.81 -53.48
N ASP A 37 -3.64 -6.25 -54.16
CA ASP A 37 -4.87 -6.79 -53.61
C ASP A 37 -4.60 -8.06 -52.80
N PHE A 38 -5.36 -8.24 -51.72
CA PHE A 38 -5.56 -9.54 -51.09
C PHE A 38 -7.05 -9.81 -51.04
N ASP A 39 -7.45 -10.79 -51.84
CA ASP A 39 -8.80 -11.27 -52.04
C ASP A 39 -9.37 -11.97 -50.80
N ASN A 40 -10.67 -11.72 -50.64
CA ASN A 40 -11.64 -12.60 -49.99
C ASN A 40 -11.72 -13.93 -50.74
N ASP A 41 -11.81 -15.03 -50.02
CA ASP A 41 -12.63 -16.17 -50.44
C ASP A 41 -13.41 -16.71 -49.24
N ASN A 42 -14.73 -16.72 -49.45
CA ASN A 42 -15.70 -17.52 -48.71
C ASN A 42 -15.47 -18.99 -49.04
N ASP A 43 -15.83 -19.89 -48.13
CA ASP A 43 -16.66 -21.04 -48.52
C ASP A 43 -17.45 -21.57 -47.33
N ASP A 44 -18.70 -21.85 -47.67
CA ASP A 44 -19.79 -22.38 -46.86
C ASP A 44 -19.63 -23.86 -46.53
N ASP A 45 -20.29 -24.29 -45.45
CA ASP A 45 -21.08 -25.53 -45.30
C ASP A 45 -21.36 -25.70 -43.80
N ALA A 46 -22.56 -25.81 -43.22
CA ALA A 46 -23.88 -26.33 -43.59
C ALA A 46 -24.34 -27.21 -42.39
N ILE A 47 -25.55 -26.89 -41.89
CA ILE A 47 -26.56 -27.81 -41.31
C ILE A 47 -26.35 -28.33 -39.87
N GLY A 48 -27.32 -28.00 -39.01
CA GLY A 48 -27.54 -28.69 -37.74
C GLY A 48 -28.61 -28.06 -36.85
N ASP A 49 -29.86 -27.99 -37.33
CA ASP A 49 -31.02 -27.58 -36.55
C ASP A 49 -31.34 -28.62 -35.46
N GLY A 50 -31.40 -28.18 -34.21
CA GLY A 50 -31.78 -29.00 -33.06
C GLY A 50 -32.64 -28.19 -32.08
N GLU A 51 -33.96 -28.33 -32.23
CA GLU A 51 -34.99 -27.83 -31.33
C GLU A 51 -34.70 -28.16 -29.85
N SER A 52 -34.70 -27.15 -28.98
CA SER A 52 -34.88 -27.37 -27.54
C SER A 52 -36.06 -26.56 -27.02
N LYS A 53 -37.08 -27.34 -26.64
CA LYS A 53 -38.36 -26.96 -26.08
C LYS A 53 -38.22 -26.01 -24.88
N THR A 54 -38.88 -24.86 -24.99
CA THR A 54 -39.25 -23.99 -23.87
C THR A 54 -40.36 -24.66 -23.06
N VAL A 55 -40.01 -25.14 -21.87
CA VAL A 55 -40.98 -25.57 -20.85
C VAL A 55 -41.40 -24.34 -20.06
N ASN A 56 -42.66 -23.96 -20.30
CA ASN A 56 -43.46 -23.06 -19.46
C ASN A 56 -43.51 -23.59 -18.02
N ASN A 57 -43.00 -22.82 -17.06
CA ASN A 57 -43.37 -22.95 -15.66
C ASN A 57 -44.02 -21.64 -15.22
N GLY A 58 -45.34 -21.67 -15.11
CA GLY A 58 -46.12 -20.66 -14.42
C GLY A 58 -45.85 -20.72 -12.92
N GLY A 59 -45.37 -19.61 -12.35
CA GLY A 59 -45.23 -19.39 -10.92
C GLY A 59 -45.87 -18.05 -10.59
N GLY A 60 -46.92 -18.08 -9.77
CA GLY A 60 -47.79 -16.94 -9.47
C GLY A 60 -47.06 -15.77 -8.84
N ASN A 61 -47.37 -14.58 -9.35
CA ASN A 61 -46.96 -13.30 -8.82
C ASN A 61 -47.87 -12.95 -7.64
N VAL A 62 -47.43 -13.23 -6.40
CA VAL A 62 -48.07 -12.74 -5.18
C VAL A 62 -47.32 -11.47 -4.77
N GLY A 63 -47.99 -10.33 -4.95
CA GLY A 63 -47.48 -9.02 -4.53
C GLY A 63 -47.31 -8.95 -3.01
N SER A 64 -46.15 -8.45 -2.58
CA SER A 64 -45.90 -8.03 -1.21
C SER A 64 -45.12 -6.73 -1.21
N ASP A 65 -45.79 -5.64 -1.60
CA ASP A 65 -45.36 -4.27 -1.31
C ASP A 65 -45.69 -3.97 0.17
N GLY A 66 -44.83 -4.44 1.07
CA GLY A 66 -44.82 -4.02 2.48
C GLY A 66 -43.58 -3.15 2.74
N PRO A 67 -43.69 -2.00 3.42
CA PRO A 67 -42.53 -1.22 3.80
C PRO A 67 -41.65 -2.06 4.74
N ALA A 68 -40.36 -2.18 4.39
CA ALA A 68 -39.38 -2.87 5.22
C ALA A 68 -39.29 -2.19 6.61
N VAL A 69 -39.92 -2.81 7.60
CA VAL A 69 -39.75 -2.44 9.01
C VAL A 69 -38.35 -2.91 9.41
N ALA A 70 -37.44 -1.97 9.60
CA ALA A 70 -36.11 -2.24 10.12
C ALA A 70 -36.26 -2.84 11.53
N VAL A 71 -36.02 -4.15 11.64
CA VAL A 71 -35.96 -4.85 12.93
C VAL A 71 -34.73 -4.33 13.67
N ALA A 72 -34.96 -3.58 14.74
CA ALA A 72 -33.89 -3.14 15.64
C ALA A 72 -33.28 -4.39 16.28
N VAL A 73 -32.02 -4.69 15.93
CA VAL A 73 -31.25 -5.73 16.59
C VAL A 73 -30.95 -5.25 18.02
N PRO A 74 -31.35 -5.97 19.07
CA PRO A 74 -31.04 -5.59 20.44
C PRO A 74 -29.52 -5.64 20.65
N VAL A 75 -28.96 -4.51 21.08
CA VAL A 75 -27.53 -4.36 21.40
C VAL A 75 -27.24 -5.19 22.66
N PRO A 76 -26.16 -5.99 22.69
CA PRO A 76 -25.83 -6.82 23.84
C PRO A 76 -25.59 -5.98 25.11
N GLU A 77 -26.19 -6.42 26.21
CA GLU A 77 -26.29 -5.75 27.52
C GLU A 77 -24.94 -5.65 28.27
N SER A 78 -23.86 -6.22 27.72
CA SER A 78 -22.52 -6.25 28.34
C SER A 78 -21.69 -4.97 28.14
N ALA A 79 -22.22 -3.95 27.48
CA ALA A 79 -21.60 -2.61 27.37
C ALA A 79 -21.92 -1.69 28.57
N ALA A 80 -22.27 -2.25 29.73
CA ALA A 80 -22.72 -1.53 30.93
C ALA A 80 -21.64 -0.66 31.62
N GLY A 81 -20.43 -0.58 31.05
CA GLY A 81 -19.43 0.44 31.38
C GLY A 81 -19.56 1.72 30.54
N ALA A 82 -20.68 1.92 29.83
CA ALA A 82 -20.97 3.14 29.09
C ALA A 82 -20.89 4.34 30.04
N GLN A 83 -19.82 5.14 29.89
CA GLN A 83 -19.74 6.49 30.42
C GLN A 83 -21.10 7.16 30.19
N GLN A 84 -21.68 7.75 31.24
CA GLN A 84 -22.85 8.61 31.11
C GLN A 84 -22.56 9.64 30.02
N PHE A 85 -23.11 9.42 28.83
CA PHE A 85 -22.97 10.35 27.72
C PHE A 85 -23.51 11.69 28.21
N HIS A 86 -22.66 12.72 28.20
CA HIS A 86 -23.14 14.09 28.38
C HIS A 86 -24.20 14.32 27.31
N ALA A 87 -25.45 14.47 27.74
CA ALA A 87 -26.56 14.71 26.84
C ALA A 87 -26.22 15.90 25.93
N GLY A 88 -26.02 15.63 24.63
CA GLY A 88 -25.68 16.63 23.62
C GLY A 88 -24.20 16.76 23.22
N GLY A 89 -23.28 15.89 23.68
CA GLY A 89 -21.87 15.91 23.29
C GLY A 89 -21.44 14.77 22.36
N TRP A 90 -20.26 14.90 21.74
CA TRP A 90 -19.56 13.77 21.11
C TRP A 90 -19.16 12.74 22.18
N GLY A 91 -19.23 11.45 21.84
CA GLY A 91 -18.85 10.36 22.74
C GLY A 91 -17.35 10.24 23.03
N THR A 92 -16.51 10.91 22.22
CA THR A 92 -15.06 11.03 22.46
C THR A 92 -14.59 12.45 22.13
N GLY A 93 -13.48 12.86 22.73
CA GLY A 93 -12.76 14.07 22.37
C GLY A 93 -12.16 14.00 20.97
N MET A 94 -11.85 15.17 20.42
CA MET A 94 -11.28 15.30 19.07
C MET A 94 -9.88 14.67 18.99
N PHE A 95 -9.08 14.84 20.05
CA PHE A 95 -7.69 14.37 20.13
C PHE A 95 -7.53 13.01 20.83
N ASP A 96 -8.63 12.28 21.04
CA ASP A 96 -8.63 10.94 21.63
C ASP A 96 -8.17 9.86 20.61
N CYS A 97 -7.18 10.20 19.80
CA CYS A 97 -6.64 9.36 18.74
C CYS A 97 -6.10 8.02 19.27
N CYS A 98 -5.59 7.99 20.51
CA CYS A 98 -5.06 6.79 21.13
C CYS A 98 -6.14 5.80 21.61
N LEU A 99 -7.42 6.22 21.71
CA LEU A 99 -8.52 5.31 22.07
C LEU A 99 -8.90 4.38 20.91
N ASP A 100 -8.65 4.81 19.68
CA ASP A 100 -8.91 4.04 18.47
C ASP A 100 -7.80 4.36 17.44
N MET A 101 -6.64 3.72 17.66
CA MET A 101 -5.44 3.92 16.84
C MET A 101 -5.69 3.54 15.38
N GLU A 102 -6.58 2.57 15.13
CA GLU A 102 -7.01 2.18 13.79
C GLU A 102 -7.73 3.33 13.09
N ALA A 103 -8.78 3.89 13.71
CA ALA A 103 -9.50 5.02 13.15
C ALA A 103 -8.59 6.23 12.96
N CYS A 104 -7.68 6.49 13.92
CA CYS A 104 -6.68 7.56 13.81
C CYS A 104 -5.78 7.36 12.59
N TRP A 105 -5.16 6.19 12.47
CA TRP A 105 -4.22 5.89 11.39
C TRP A 105 -4.88 6.02 10.02
N TRP A 106 -6.03 5.38 9.83
CA TRP A 106 -6.76 5.47 8.57
C TRP A 106 -7.26 6.88 8.27
N SER A 107 -7.59 7.66 9.29
CA SER A 107 -7.98 9.06 9.08
C SER A 107 -6.78 9.94 8.70
N CYS A 108 -5.55 9.59 9.09
CA CYS A 108 -4.35 10.32 8.66
C CYS A 108 -4.03 10.06 7.19
N TRP A 109 -4.07 8.80 6.75
CA TRP A 109 -3.59 8.40 5.43
C TRP A 109 -4.69 8.25 4.38
N CYS A 110 -5.92 8.04 4.82
CA CYS A 110 -7.08 7.70 4.00
C CYS A 110 -8.36 8.36 4.54
N SER A 111 -8.25 9.62 4.97
CA SER A 111 -9.37 10.37 5.57
C SER A 111 -10.65 10.35 4.73
N CYS A 112 -10.52 10.30 3.40
CA CYS A 112 -11.65 10.25 2.47
C CYS A 112 -12.44 8.94 2.57
N LEU A 113 -11.75 7.79 2.68
CA LEU A 113 -12.37 6.49 2.87
C LEU A 113 -13.04 6.43 4.24
N VAL A 114 -12.35 6.90 5.28
CA VAL A 114 -12.91 6.91 6.64
C VAL A 114 -14.15 7.80 6.74
N PHE A 115 -14.08 9.01 6.21
CA PHE A 115 -15.21 9.92 6.14
C PHE A 115 -16.38 9.33 5.35
N SER A 116 -16.09 8.84 4.14
CA SER A 116 -17.08 8.34 3.19
C SER A 116 -17.94 7.21 3.78
N ARG A 117 -17.30 6.19 4.35
CA ARG A 117 -18.01 5.07 4.97
C ARG A 117 -18.72 5.45 6.26
N THR A 118 -18.13 6.33 7.07
CA THR A 118 -18.68 6.72 8.38
C THR A 118 -20.02 7.38 8.12
N HIS A 119 -20.07 8.36 7.22
CA HIS A 119 -21.31 9.03 6.87
C HIS A 119 -22.27 8.17 6.03
N HIS A 120 -21.77 7.19 5.28
CA HIS A 120 -22.61 6.18 4.64
C HIS A 120 -23.35 5.32 5.68
N SER A 121 -22.68 4.93 6.76
CA SER A 121 -23.29 4.15 7.86
C SER A 121 -24.41 4.91 8.60
N PHE A 122 -24.39 6.24 8.53
CA PHE A 122 -25.46 7.11 9.03
C PHE A 122 -26.52 7.45 7.98
N GLY A 123 -26.39 6.99 6.74
CA GLY A 123 -27.31 7.30 5.64
C GLY A 123 -27.25 8.76 5.16
N ILE A 124 -26.18 9.50 5.47
CA ILE A 124 -26.06 10.93 5.16
C ILE A 124 -25.50 11.15 3.74
N VAL A 125 -24.54 10.32 3.32
CA VAL A 125 -23.89 10.39 2.00
C VAL A 125 -23.74 9.02 1.37
N ASN A 126 -23.66 8.99 0.03
CA ASN A 126 -23.27 7.81 -0.71
C ASN A 126 -21.73 7.72 -0.74
N SER A 127 -21.19 6.57 -0.35
CA SER A 127 -19.74 6.39 -0.18
C SER A 127 -18.96 6.58 -1.49
N SER A 128 -19.45 6.02 -2.59
CA SER A 128 -18.82 6.12 -3.91
C SER A 128 -18.75 7.57 -4.39
N ARG A 129 -19.81 8.36 -4.15
CA ARG A 129 -19.84 9.78 -4.55
C ARG A 129 -18.87 10.62 -3.72
N SER A 130 -18.84 10.44 -2.40
CA SER A 130 -17.92 11.19 -1.53
C SER A 130 -16.46 10.84 -1.81
N PHE A 131 -16.16 9.56 -2.06
CA PHE A 131 -14.81 9.13 -2.43
C PHE A 131 -14.41 9.67 -3.81
N GLY A 132 -15.29 9.56 -4.81
CA GLY A 132 -15.02 10.08 -6.16
C GLY A 132 -14.74 11.58 -6.20
N LEU A 133 -15.49 12.38 -5.44
CA LEU A 133 -15.24 13.83 -5.30
C LEU A 133 -13.84 14.12 -4.75
N PHE A 134 -13.41 13.39 -3.72
CA PHE A 134 -12.07 13.53 -3.16
C PHE A 134 -10.99 13.15 -4.19
N VAL A 135 -11.15 12.01 -4.87
CA VAL A 135 -10.20 11.56 -5.89
C VAL A 135 -10.07 12.61 -7.00
N ILE A 136 -11.19 13.17 -7.48
CA ILE A 136 -11.17 14.25 -8.47
C ILE A 136 -10.43 15.49 -7.93
N CYS A 137 -10.72 15.94 -6.71
CA CYS A 137 -10.06 17.10 -6.12
C CYS A 137 -8.54 16.93 -6.00
N ILE A 138 -8.06 15.73 -5.64
CA ILE A 138 -6.62 15.48 -5.46
C ILE A 138 -5.93 15.18 -6.80
N LEU A 139 -6.49 14.29 -7.62
CA LEU A 139 -5.85 13.88 -8.88
C LEU A 139 -5.95 14.93 -10.00
N SER A 140 -6.87 15.88 -9.90
CA SER A 140 -6.88 17.02 -10.82
C SER A 140 -5.69 17.96 -10.61
N TRP A 141 -5.07 17.97 -9.43
CA TRP A 141 -3.94 18.87 -9.15
C TRP A 141 -2.70 18.59 -10.02
N PRO A 142 -2.17 17.34 -10.10
CA PRO A 142 -1.05 17.04 -10.99
C PRO A 142 -1.38 17.36 -12.45
N ALA A 143 -2.60 17.06 -12.91
CA ALA A 143 -3.01 17.37 -14.27
C ALA A 143 -2.97 18.89 -14.54
N VAL A 144 -3.53 19.71 -13.64
CA VAL A 144 -3.47 21.17 -13.75
C VAL A 144 -2.02 21.66 -13.69
N ALA A 145 -1.17 21.07 -12.85
CA ALA A 145 0.26 21.44 -12.77
C ALA A 145 1.01 21.17 -14.08
N ILE A 146 0.74 20.02 -14.71
CA ILE A 146 1.36 19.64 -15.99
C ILE A 146 0.88 20.55 -17.13
N PHE A 147 -0.42 20.81 -17.24
CA PHE A 147 -0.98 21.52 -18.40
C PHE A 147 -1.02 23.05 -18.26
N LEU A 148 -1.20 23.57 -17.04
CA LEU A 148 -1.43 24.99 -16.77
C LEU A 148 -0.34 25.62 -15.89
N GLY A 149 0.65 24.83 -15.45
CA GLY A 149 1.77 25.29 -14.64
C GLY A 149 1.48 25.35 -13.13
N LEU A 150 2.57 25.46 -12.35
CA LEU A 150 2.54 25.32 -10.89
C LEU A 150 1.72 26.40 -10.17
N GLY A 151 1.69 27.63 -10.71
CA GLY A 151 0.92 28.75 -10.13
C GLY A 151 -0.59 28.50 -10.15
N ILE A 152 -1.14 28.14 -11.31
CA ILE A 152 -2.57 27.81 -11.47
C ILE A 152 -2.90 26.55 -10.67
N ALA A 153 -2.02 25.54 -10.66
CA ALA A 153 -2.21 24.34 -9.85
C ALA A 153 -2.29 24.64 -8.35
N THR A 154 -1.45 25.55 -7.84
CA THR A 154 -1.49 25.95 -6.43
C THR A 154 -2.82 26.62 -6.07
N LEU A 155 -3.31 27.52 -6.93
CA LEU A 155 -4.64 28.13 -6.74
C LEU A 155 -5.76 27.08 -6.76
N HIS A 156 -5.71 26.16 -7.73
CA HIS A 156 -6.64 25.04 -7.84
C HIS A 156 -6.65 24.15 -6.59
N LEU A 157 -5.47 23.87 -6.02
CA LEU A 157 -5.36 23.11 -4.77
C LEU A 157 -6.04 23.83 -3.61
N ILE A 158 -5.76 25.12 -3.42
CA ILE A 158 -6.33 25.92 -2.33
C ILE A 158 -7.86 25.97 -2.45
N VAL A 159 -8.38 26.22 -3.65
CA VAL A 159 -9.84 26.23 -3.92
C VAL A 159 -10.43 24.85 -3.65
N SER A 160 -9.82 23.79 -4.18
CA SER A 160 -10.30 22.41 -4.01
C SER A 160 -10.32 21.98 -2.53
N LEU A 161 -9.27 22.30 -1.77
CA LEU A 161 -9.22 22.03 -0.33
C LEU A 161 -10.26 22.83 0.45
N THR A 162 -10.45 24.11 0.14
CA THR A 162 -11.46 24.95 0.78
C THR A 162 -12.87 24.39 0.56
N LEU A 163 -13.17 23.99 -0.69
CA LEU A 163 -14.45 23.35 -1.03
C LEU A 163 -14.61 22.00 -0.34
N LEU A 164 -13.54 21.21 -0.23
CA LEU A 164 -13.55 19.95 0.50
C LEU A 164 -13.85 20.17 2.00
N PHE A 165 -13.23 21.16 2.63
CA PHE A 165 -13.46 21.47 4.05
C PHE A 165 -14.87 21.99 4.29
N TYR A 166 -15.37 22.86 3.41
CA TYR A 166 -16.75 23.31 3.43
C TYR A 166 -17.72 22.11 3.34
N TYR A 167 -17.52 21.25 2.35
CA TYR A 167 -18.34 20.04 2.15
C TYR A 167 -18.34 19.15 3.39
N ARG A 168 -17.17 18.83 3.96
CA ARG A 168 -17.09 17.97 5.15
C ARG A 168 -17.71 18.62 6.38
N ALA A 169 -17.52 19.92 6.59
CA ALA A 169 -18.16 20.66 7.66
C ALA A 169 -19.70 20.60 7.55
N THR A 170 -20.26 20.76 6.35
CA THR A 170 -21.71 20.63 6.12
C THR A 170 -22.22 19.23 6.47
N ILE A 171 -21.50 18.18 6.05
CA ILE A 171 -21.88 16.80 6.35
C ILE A 171 -21.78 16.50 7.85
N ARG A 172 -20.76 17.03 8.53
CA ARG A 172 -20.60 16.91 9.98
C ARG A 172 -21.72 17.63 10.75
N THR A 173 -22.13 18.82 10.31
CA THR A 173 -23.29 19.51 10.90
C THR A 173 -24.56 18.65 10.79
N ARG A 174 -24.82 18.04 9.63
CA ARG A 174 -25.95 17.11 9.47
C ARG A 174 -25.84 15.87 10.36
N LEU A 175 -24.63 15.34 10.55
CA LEU A 175 -24.40 14.23 11.48
C LEU A 175 -24.73 14.66 12.91
N ARG A 176 -24.31 15.84 13.33
CA ARG A 176 -24.63 16.39 14.65
C ARG A 176 -26.13 16.61 14.84
N GLU A 177 -26.82 17.15 13.85
CA GLU A 177 -28.29 17.29 13.87
C GLU A 177 -28.98 15.93 14.01
N THR A 178 -28.52 14.93 13.26
CA THR A 178 -29.05 13.56 13.31
C THR A 178 -28.86 12.91 14.68
N LEU A 179 -27.74 13.21 15.36
CA LEU A 179 -27.37 12.65 16.65
C LEU A 179 -27.73 13.57 17.84
N GLN A 180 -28.38 14.71 17.59
CA GLN A 180 -28.67 15.74 18.60
C GLN A 180 -27.43 16.22 19.38
N ILE A 181 -26.28 16.33 18.71
CA ILE A 181 -25.02 16.83 19.28
C ILE A 181 -24.93 18.35 19.10
N GLN A 182 -24.63 19.08 20.17
CA GLN A 182 -24.49 20.54 20.16
C GLN A 182 -23.28 21.02 19.34
N GLY A 183 -23.36 22.25 18.82
CA GLY A 183 -22.30 22.93 18.07
C GLY A 183 -22.83 23.67 16.84
N ASP A 184 -21.94 24.31 16.08
CA ASP A 184 -22.29 25.08 14.88
C ASP A 184 -21.36 24.79 13.68
N PHE A 185 -21.76 25.26 12.50
CA PHE A 185 -21.01 25.05 11.26
C PHE A 185 -19.58 25.64 11.31
N CYS A 186 -19.39 26.77 11.99
CA CYS A 186 -18.09 27.45 12.07
C CYS A 186 -17.08 26.56 12.83
N THR A 187 -17.50 25.99 13.95
CA THR A 187 -16.69 25.04 14.72
C THR A 187 -16.33 23.79 13.90
N ASP A 188 -17.27 23.24 13.11
CA ASP A 188 -17.02 22.08 12.26
C ASP A 188 -16.05 22.39 11.10
N TRP A 189 -16.15 23.59 10.53
CA TRP A 189 -15.27 24.05 9.45
C TRP A 189 -13.85 24.29 9.95
N ILE A 190 -13.69 25.01 11.06
CA ILE A 190 -12.38 25.22 11.69
C ILE A 190 -11.75 23.89 12.08
N ALA A 191 -12.52 22.96 12.66
CA ALA A 191 -12.01 21.66 13.03
C ALA A 191 -11.43 20.88 11.83
N HIS A 192 -12.12 20.90 10.68
CA HIS A 192 -11.61 20.30 9.45
C HIS A 192 -10.39 21.03 8.88
N CYS A 193 -10.34 22.37 8.96
CA CYS A 193 -9.18 23.14 8.54
C CYS A 193 -7.94 22.84 9.41
N CYS A 194 -8.11 22.57 10.71
CA CYS A 194 -7.02 22.37 11.66
C CYS A 194 -6.51 20.92 11.71
N CYS A 195 -7.41 19.92 11.78
CA CYS A 195 -7.01 18.51 11.83
C CYS A 195 -8.11 17.60 11.25
N ILE A 196 -8.14 17.47 9.93
CA ILE A 196 -9.03 16.50 9.24
C ILE A 196 -8.94 15.09 9.86
N PRO A 197 -7.74 14.54 10.16
CA PRO A 197 -7.65 13.20 10.71
C PRO A 197 -8.35 13.06 12.07
N CYS A 198 -8.15 14.02 12.96
CA CYS A 198 -8.73 14.02 14.31
C CYS A 198 -10.27 14.04 14.26
N VAL A 199 -10.82 14.93 13.42
CA VAL A 199 -12.27 15.09 13.23
C VAL A 199 -12.89 13.83 12.64
N THR A 200 -12.28 13.30 11.58
CA THR A 200 -12.73 12.07 10.91
C THR A 200 -12.67 10.86 11.85
N SER A 201 -11.65 10.79 12.71
CA SER A 201 -11.51 9.73 13.71
C SER A 201 -12.56 9.82 14.80
N GLN A 202 -12.89 11.04 15.26
CA GLN A 202 -13.96 11.27 16.22
C GLN A 202 -15.32 10.81 15.67
N GLU A 203 -15.60 11.07 14.39
CA GLU A 203 -16.82 10.61 13.72
C GLU A 203 -16.87 9.08 13.61
N ALA A 204 -15.75 8.45 13.25
CA ALA A 204 -15.65 7.00 13.18
C ALA A 204 -15.86 6.34 14.55
N ARG A 205 -15.26 6.90 15.62
CA ARG A 205 -15.49 6.45 17.01
C ARG A 205 -16.94 6.63 17.41
N GLN A 206 -17.58 7.74 17.03
CA GLN A 206 -19.01 7.95 17.29
C GLN A 206 -19.88 6.91 16.59
N ALA A 207 -19.56 6.54 15.33
CA ALA A 207 -20.27 5.48 14.62
C ALA A 207 -20.16 4.13 15.35
N LYS A 208 -18.95 3.79 15.84
CA LYS A 208 -18.68 2.59 16.64
C LYS A 208 -19.48 2.57 17.94
N ILE A 209 -19.49 3.67 18.68
CA ILE A 209 -20.27 3.82 19.92
C ILE A 209 -21.77 3.63 19.67
N MET A 210 -22.27 4.11 18.53
CA MET A 210 -23.68 3.98 18.14
C MET A 210 -24.02 2.59 17.55
N GLY A 211 -23.09 1.63 17.58
CA GLY A 211 -23.30 0.30 17.03
C GLY A 211 -23.61 0.30 15.53
N ARG A 212 -23.15 1.31 14.79
CA ARG A 212 -23.35 1.37 13.34
C ARG A 212 -22.60 0.21 12.68
N PRO A 213 -23.20 -0.46 11.68
CA PRO A 213 -22.54 -1.57 11.02
C PRO A 213 -21.25 -1.08 10.37
N TYR A 214 -20.18 -1.83 10.62
CA TYR A 214 -18.90 -1.58 9.98
C TYR A 214 -19.01 -1.89 8.49
N ALA A 215 -18.63 -0.91 7.68
CA ALA A 215 -18.33 -1.11 6.27
C ALA A 215 -16.82 -1.43 6.12
N ASP A 216 -16.46 -2.26 5.13
CA ASP A 216 -15.08 -2.65 4.85
C ASP A 216 -14.20 -1.38 4.78
N PHE A 217 -13.10 -1.32 5.55
CA PHE A 217 -12.23 -0.15 5.61
C PHE A 217 -11.67 0.23 4.24
N ILE A 218 -11.49 -0.75 3.37
CA ILE A 218 -10.89 -0.50 2.07
C ILE A 218 -11.97 -0.02 1.09
N THR A 219 -13.16 -0.63 1.05
CA THR A 219 -14.19 -0.26 0.06
C THR A 219 -15.30 0.67 0.51
N GLY A 220 -15.57 0.72 1.81
CA GLY A 220 -16.80 1.30 2.32
C GLY A 220 -18.06 0.56 1.84
N GLU A 221 -17.95 -0.67 1.32
CA GLU A 221 -19.08 -1.51 0.96
C GLU A 221 -19.65 -2.23 2.21
N ASN A 222 -20.96 -2.43 2.24
CA ASN A 222 -21.62 -3.17 3.32
C ASN A 222 -21.14 -4.62 3.32
N ILE A 223 -20.73 -5.08 4.49
CA ILE A 223 -20.13 -6.41 4.73
C ILE A 223 -21.21 -7.53 4.75
N THR A 224 -22.42 -7.23 4.29
CA THR A 224 -23.56 -8.12 4.40
C THR A 224 -23.48 -9.26 3.37
N GLY A 225 -22.86 -10.37 3.79
CA GLY A 225 -23.44 -11.70 3.57
C GLY A 225 -22.73 -12.67 2.62
N GLU A 226 -22.19 -12.23 1.47
CA GLU A 226 -21.80 -13.21 0.43
C GLU A 226 -20.47 -12.90 -0.29
N LEU A 227 -19.42 -12.55 0.45
CA LEU A 227 -18.06 -12.80 -0.03
C LEU A 227 -17.71 -14.28 0.17
N VAL A 228 -18.60 -15.18 -0.25
CA VAL A 228 -18.28 -16.60 -0.33
C VAL A 228 -17.35 -16.75 -1.53
N PRO A 229 -16.09 -17.18 -1.35
CA PRO A 229 -15.22 -17.43 -2.48
C PRO A 229 -15.91 -18.44 -3.41
N PRO A 230 -15.85 -18.25 -4.74
CA PRO A 230 -16.53 -19.15 -5.66
C PRO A 230 -16.06 -20.59 -5.41
N SER A 231 -16.99 -21.55 -5.57
CA SER A 231 -16.72 -22.97 -5.38
C SER A 231 -15.42 -23.37 -6.10
N PRO A 232 -14.57 -24.21 -5.48
CA PRO A 232 -13.30 -24.63 -6.07
C PRO A 232 -13.44 -25.31 -7.45
N GLU A 233 -14.64 -25.79 -7.79
CA GLU A 233 -14.99 -26.38 -9.08
C GLU A 233 -14.92 -25.37 -10.25
N ASN A 234 -15.07 -24.07 -9.99
CA ASN A 234 -14.90 -23.00 -10.97
C ASN A 234 -13.44 -22.52 -10.99
N ALA A 235 -12.53 -23.37 -11.50
CA ALA A 235 -11.09 -23.15 -11.42
C ALA A 235 -10.52 -22.00 -12.30
N GLY A 236 -11.36 -21.32 -13.07
CA GLY A 236 -10.94 -20.22 -13.95
C GLY A 236 -10.68 -18.90 -13.20
N ILE A 237 -9.80 -18.05 -13.74
CA ILE A 237 -9.56 -16.69 -13.21
C ILE A 237 -10.75 -15.75 -13.42
N TRP A 238 -11.52 -15.98 -14.48
CA TRP A 238 -12.57 -15.07 -14.93
C TRP A 238 -13.73 -14.90 -13.94
N PRO A 239 -14.31 -15.97 -13.34
CA PRO A 239 -15.32 -15.82 -12.29
C PRO A 239 -14.84 -14.97 -11.10
N HIS A 240 -13.58 -15.13 -10.70
CA HIS A 240 -12.99 -14.31 -9.63
C HIS A 240 -12.88 -12.84 -10.04
N MET A 241 -12.49 -12.54 -11.29
CA MET A 241 -12.43 -11.16 -11.80
C MET A 241 -13.80 -10.48 -11.81
N GLN A 242 -14.88 -11.23 -12.05
CA GLN A 242 -16.24 -10.69 -12.01
C GLN A 242 -16.71 -10.33 -10.59
N THR A 243 -16.13 -10.95 -9.56
CA THR A 243 -16.42 -10.64 -8.14
C THR A 243 -15.68 -9.41 -7.61
N LEU A 244 -14.86 -8.74 -8.44
CA LEU A 244 -14.13 -7.56 -7.99
C LEU A 244 -15.07 -6.39 -7.70
N SER A 245 -14.88 -5.77 -6.54
CA SER A 245 -15.56 -4.54 -6.15
C SER A 245 -15.31 -3.43 -7.18
N LEU A 246 -16.19 -2.41 -7.17
CA LEU A 246 -15.98 -1.24 -8.03
C LEU A 246 -14.64 -0.57 -7.69
N LEU A 247 -14.29 -0.47 -6.41
CA LEU A 247 -13.03 0.12 -5.98
C LEU A 247 -11.82 -0.63 -6.54
N THR A 248 -11.77 -1.96 -6.43
CA THR A 248 -10.62 -2.73 -6.95
C THR A 248 -10.46 -2.53 -8.45
N ARG A 249 -11.57 -2.50 -9.20
CA ARG A 249 -11.55 -2.19 -10.64
C ARG A 249 -11.02 -0.77 -10.92
N LEU A 250 -11.45 0.22 -10.14
CA LEU A 250 -10.95 1.59 -10.25
C LEU A 250 -9.46 1.70 -9.90
N LEU A 251 -8.98 0.99 -8.88
CA LEU A 251 -7.56 0.96 -8.51
C LEU A 251 -6.70 0.29 -9.59
N CYS A 252 -7.17 -0.81 -10.17
CA CYS A 252 -6.50 -1.45 -11.32
C CYS A 252 -6.47 -0.51 -12.54
N GLY A 253 -7.61 0.15 -12.83
CA GLY A 253 -7.70 1.15 -13.89
C GLY A 253 -6.77 2.34 -13.65
N LEU A 254 -6.70 2.84 -12.42
CA LEU A 254 -5.80 3.92 -12.04
C LEU A 254 -4.34 3.52 -12.24
N LEU A 255 -3.95 2.32 -11.80
CA LEU A 255 -2.59 1.81 -12.00
C LEU A 255 -2.25 1.69 -13.50
N PHE A 256 -3.19 1.21 -14.31
CA PHE A 256 -3.05 1.15 -15.77
C PHE A 256 -2.90 2.54 -16.40
N VAL A 257 -3.69 3.53 -15.95
CA VAL A 257 -3.58 4.91 -16.43
C VAL A 257 -2.25 5.53 -16.03
N ILE A 258 -1.81 5.35 -14.78
CA ILE A 258 -0.47 5.79 -14.33
C ILE A 258 0.60 5.16 -15.20
N PHE A 259 0.51 3.86 -15.48
CA PHE A 259 1.45 3.17 -16.36
C PHE A 259 1.44 3.74 -17.78
N ALA A 260 0.26 3.94 -18.38
CA ALA A 260 0.13 4.49 -19.73
C ALA A 260 0.70 5.91 -19.82
N ILE A 261 0.40 6.77 -18.82
CA ILE A 261 0.93 8.13 -18.74
C ILE A 261 2.45 8.09 -18.58
N SER A 262 2.98 7.28 -17.65
CA SER A 262 4.42 7.13 -17.47
C SER A 262 5.10 6.66 -18.75
N ALA A 263 4.53 5.68 -19.46
CA ALA A 263 5.08 5.19 -20.73
C ALA A 263 5.08 6.27 -21.85
N ILE A 264 4.12 7.19 -21.84
CA ILE A 264 4.03 8.30 -22.80
C ILE A 264 5.00 9.44 -22.42
N LEU A 265 5.05 9.82 -21.15
CA LEU A 265 5.83 10.96 -20.66
C LEU A 265 7.32 10.65 -20.54
N TRP A 266 7.69 9.41 -20.21
CA TRP A 266 9.10 9.03 -20.12
C TRP A 266 9.66 8.81 -21.52
N HIS A 267 10.49 9.77 -21.96
CA HIS A 267 11.07 9.79 -23.30
C HIS A 267 11.93 8.55 -23.64
N GLN A 268 12.31 7.75 -22.64
CA GLN A 268 13.03 6.48 -22.81
C GLN A 268 12.06 5.31 -22.81
N LYS A 269 11.63 4.88 -24.01
CA LYS A 269 10.71 3.74 -24.21
C LYS A 269 11.18 2.47 -23.50
N GLU A 270 12.49 2.26 -23.36
CA GLU A 270 13.08 1.06 -22.74
C GLU A 270 12.71 0.92 -21.26
N SER A 271 12.72 2.02 -20.50
CA SER A 271 12.37 2.05 -19.08
C SER A 271 10.90 1.68 -18.79
N SER A 272 10.00 1.72 -19.79
CA SER A 272 8.62 1.25 -19.63
C SER A 272 8.51 -0.27 -19.39
N VAL A 273 9.49 -1.06 -19.87
CA VAL A 273 9.54 -2.50 -19.63
C VAL A 273 9.81 -2.79 -18.16
N VAL A 274 10.67 -1.99 -17.51
CA VAL A 274 11.00 -2.10 -16.08
C VAL A 274 9.74 -1.94 -15.22
N TYR A 275 8.85 -1.02 -15.59
CA TYR A 275 7.55 -0.85 -14.93
C TYR A 275 6.66 -2.09 -14.99
N VAL A 276 6.67 -2.85 -16.09
CA VAL A 276 5.89 -4.10 -16.18
C VAL A 276 6.56 -5.19 -15.34
N LEU A 277 7.89 -5.27 -15.43
CA LEU A 277 8.68 -6.30 -14.75
C LEU A 277 8.61 -6.18 -13.22
N VAL A 278 8.40 -4.98 -12.67
CA VAL A 278 8.28 -4.77 -11.21
C VAL A 278 7.11 -5.55 -10.59
N PHE A 279 6.07 -5.85 -11.38
CA PHE A 279 4.92 -6.63 -10.92
C PHE A 279 5.14 -8.14 -11.02
N VAL A 280 6.15 -8.61 -11.75
CA VAL A 280 6.35 -10.05 -11.97
C VAL A 280 6.66 -10.77 -10.65
N ALA A 281 7.63 -10.28 -9.88
CA ALA A 281 8.01 -10.88 -8.60
C ALA A 281 6.83 -10.98 -7.60
N PRO A 282 6.08 -9.89 -7.28
CA PRO A 282 4.95 -9.98 -6.36
C PRO A 282 3.82 -10.88 -6.89
N LEU A 283 3.55 -10.87 -8.21
CA LEU A 283 2.54 -11.76 -8.79
C LEU A 283 2.94 -13.23 -8.70
N VAL A 284 4.21 -13.57 -8.88
CA VAL A 284 4.73 -14.94 -8.71
C VAL A 284 4.56 -15.37 -7.25
N ILE A 285 4.91 -14.51 -6.28
CA ILE A 285 4.77 -14.84 -4.85
C ILE A 285 3.28 -15.01 -4.49
N LEU A 286 2.39 -14.11 -4.94
CA LEU A 286 0.93 -14.25 -4.75
C LEU A 286 0.37 -15.48 -5.44
N TYR A 287 0.89 -15.86 -6.61
CA TYR A 287 0.46 -17.07 -7.29
C TYR A 287 0.72 -18.30 -6.43
N PHE A 288 1.91 -18.43 -5.84
CA PHE A 288 2.25 -19.59 -5.01
C PHE A 288 1.59 -19.56 -3.62
N THR A 289 1.52 -18.39 -2.98
CA THR A 289 0.99 -18.25 -1.61
C THR A 289 -0.53 -18.26 -1.56
N TYR A 290 -1.18 -17.63 -2.54
CA TYR A 290 -2.62 -17.45 -2.61
C TYR A 290 -3.25 -18.31 -3.72
N TRP A 291 -2.94 -18.06 -4.99
CA TRP A 291 -3.71 -18.59 -6.11
C TRP A 291 -3.70 -20.13 -6.21
N ARG A 292 -2.49 -20.73 -6.12
CA ARG A 292 -2.25 -22.16 -6.35
C ARG A 292 -2.91 -23.04 -5.29
N SER A 293 -2.85 -22.63 -4.03
CA SER A 293 -3.14 -23.52 -2.90
C SER A 293 -4.23 -23.02 -1.96
N SER A 294 -4.56 -21.72 -2.00
CA SER A 294 -5.25 -21.03 -0.92
C SER A 294 -6.31 -20.03 -1.42
N ARG A 295 -6.72 -20.10 -2.69
CA ARG A 295 -7.68 -19.14 -3.29
C ARG A 295 -9.08 -19.12 -2.66
N HIS A 296 -9.40 -20.14 -1.87
CA HIS A 296 -10.65 -20.26 -1.13
C HIS A 296 -10.54 -19.71 0.31
N GLU A 297 -9.33 -19.39 0.78
CA GLU A 297 -9.11 -18.90 2.15
C GLU A 297 -9.49 -17.41 2.28
N LEU A 298 -9.32 -16.65 1.19
CA LEU A 298 -9.60 -15.21 1.14
C LEU A 298 -10.10 -14.81 -0.26
N PRO A 299 -11.14 -13.97 -0.40
CA PRO A 299 -11.58 -13.51 -1.71
C PRO A 299 -10.48 -12.74 -2.45
N LEU A 300 -10.37 -12.94 -3.78
CA LEU A 300 -9.37 -12.24 -4.62
C LEU A 300 -9.47 -10.72 -4.46
N ASP A 301 -10.69 -10.21 -4.36
CA ASP A 301 -10.96 -8.79 -4.17
C ASP A 301 -10.30 -8.24 -2.89
N VAL A 302 -10.32 -8.98 -1.77
CA VAL A 302 -9.65 -8.60 -0.52
C VAL A 302 -8.13 -8.66 -0.67
N VAL A 303 -7.59 -9.67 -1.35
CA VAL A 303 -6.15 -9.79 -1.62
C VAL A 303 -5.65 -8.58 -2.42
N MET A 304 -6.36 -8.22 -3.49
CA MET A 304 -6.02 -7.07 -4.34
C MET A 304 -6.11 -5.75 -3.57
N LYS A 305 -7.14 -5.59 -2.74
CA LYS A 305 -7.31 -4.42 -1.88
C LYS A 305 -6.17 -4.25 -0.89
N LEU A 306 -5.76 -5.33 -0.23
CA LEU A 306 -4.63 -5.31 0.70
C LEU A 306 -3.32 -5.01 -0.03
N PHE A 307 -3.13 -5.57 -1.22
CA PHE A 307 -2.01 -5.21 -2.09
C PHE A 307 -2.00 -3.70 -2.40
N PHE A 308 -3.12 -3.12 -2.83
CA PHE A 308 -3.17 -1.69 -3.10
C PHE A 308 -3.05 -0.82 -1.84
N ALA A 309 -3.56 -1.27 -0.70
CA ALA A 309 -3.36 -0.59 0.58
C ALA A 309 -1.88 -0.58 0.96
N GLY A 310 -1.16 -1.68 0.72
CA GLY A 310 0.29 -1.73 0.83
C GLY A 310 0.98 -0.75 -0.11
N PHE A 311 0.63 -0.81 -1.40
CA PHE A 311 1.24 -0.03 -2.48
C PHE A 311 1.06 1.49 -2.29
N PHE A 312 -0.15 1.93 -1.96
CA PHE A 312 -0.44 3.36 -1.85
C PHE A 312 -0.35 3.86 -0.41
N VAL A 313 -1.04 3.19 0.53
CA VAL A 313 -1.22 3.72 1.89
C VAL A 313 0.02 3.49 2.73
N ALA A 314 0.50 2.24 2.83
CA ALA A 314 1.67 1.93 3.63
C ALA A 314 2.93 2.61 3.08
N THR A 315 3.19 2.55 1.78
CA THR A 315 4.37 3.20 1.19
C THR A 315 4.34 4.72 1.35
N LEU A 316 3.22 5.39 1.05
CA LEU A 316 3.13 6.85 1.25
C LEU A 316 3.32 7.22 2.73
N SER A 317 2.77 6.41 3.64
CA SER A 317 2.93 6.66 5.07
C SER A 317 4.37 6.51 5.53
N ALA A 318 5.09 5.50 5.03
CA ALA A 318 6.49 5.31 5.33
C ALA A 318 7.34 6.48 4.80
N ILE A 319 7.17 6.84 3.52
CA ILE A 319 7.89 7.97 2.89
C ILE A 319 7.73 9.26 3.71
N VAL A 320 6.51 9.60 4.14
CA VAL A 320 6.25 10.82 4.91
C VAL A 320 6.91 10.76 6.30
N ILE A 321 6.77 9.64 7.01
CA ILE A 321 7.36 9.48 8.34
C ILE A 321 8.90 9.53 8.24
N GLU A 322 9.49 8.82 7.28
CA GLU A 322 10.94 8.80 7.04
C GLU A 322 11.48 10.17 6.62
N SER A 323 10.76 10.90 5.77
CA SER A 323 11.12 12.26 5.36
C SER A 323 11.19 13.24 6.53
N VAL A 324 10.47 12.97 7.62
CA VAL A 324 10.54 13.76 8.87
C VAL A 324 11.63 13.22 9.80
N LEU A 325 11.69 11.90 10.01
CA LEU A 325 12.61 11.29 10.96
C LEU A 325 14.08 11.35 10.48
N SER A 326 14.35 11.12 9.21
CA SER A 326 15.71 11.07 8.65
C SER A 326 16.48 12.39 8.82
N PRO A 327 15.91 13.58 8.52
CA PRO A 327 16.58 14.86 8.82
C PRO A 327 16.80 15.10 10.31
N ILE A 328 15.87 14.70 11.18
CA ILE A 328 16.02 14.83 12.63
C ILE A 328 17.20 13.99 13.10
N VAL A 329 17.26 12.71 12.71
CA VAL A 329 18.37 11.81 13.03
C VAL A 329 19.69 12.35 12.47
N SER A 330 19.68 12.86 11.24
CA SER A 330 20.86 13.48 10.61
C SER A 330 21.38 14.66 11.42
N VAL A 331 20.51 15.59 11.83
CA VAL A 331 20.90 16.76 12.62
C VAL A 331 21.40 16.37 14.01
N VAL A 332 20.71 15.44 14.68
CA VAL A 332 21.04 15.03 16.05
C VAL A 332 22.34 14.23 16.11
N ILE A 333 22.53 13.28 15.18
CA ILE A 333 23.66 12.32 15.23
C ILE A 333 24.87 12.86 14.47
N LEU A 334 24.68 13.38 13.26
CA LEU A 334 25.80 13.86 12.46
C LEU A 334 26.24 15.25 12.91
N ASN A 335 25.35 16.06 13.49
CA ASN A 335 25.60 17.44 13.92
C ASN A 335 26.47 18.24 12.92
N PRO A 336 25.89 19.14 12.11
CA PRO A 336 26.60 19.81 11.02
C PRO A 336 27.83 20.62 11.48
N LYS A 337 27.94 20.96 12.77
CA LYS A 337 29.14 21.61 13.34
C LYS A 337 30.31 20.64 13.50
N THR A 338 30.05 19.39 13.86
CA THR A 338 31.08 18.36 14.06
C THR A 338 31.42 17.62 12.77
N MET A 339 30.46 17.46 11.85
CA MET A 339 30.66 16.76 10.56
C MET A 339 30.99 17.71 9.40
N LYS A 340 31.73 18.79 9.66
CA LYS A 340 32.21 19.67 8.59
C LYS A 340 33.56 19.16 8.10
N ARG A 341 33.55 18.40 6.99
CA ARG A 341 34.77 17.98 6.30
C ARG A 341 35.59 19.23 5.90
N PRO A 342 36.83 19.39 6.38
CA PRO A 342 37.76 20.41 5.88
C PRO A 342 37.98 20.20 4.38
N SER A 343 38.02 21.28 3.60
CA SER A 343 38.13 21.21 2.13
C SER A 343 39.35 20.43 1.62
N GLN A 344 40.41 20.34 2.42
CA GLN A 344 41.66 19.66 2.08
C GLN A 344 41.74 18.21 2.61
N GLN A 345 40.82 17.77 3.46
CA GLN A 345 40.90 16.43 4.06
C GLN A 345 40.42 15.37 3.07
N PRO A 346 41.17 14.28 2.81
CA PRO A 346 40.69 13.14 2.03
C PRO A 346 39.40 12.55 2.62
N ILE A 347 38.51 12.02 1.77
CA ILE A 347 37.21 11.51 2.22
C ILE A 347 37.38 10.28 3.11
N GLU A 348 38.41 9.50 2.81
CA GLU A 348 38.82 8.31 3.53
C GLU A 348 39.12 8.68 4.98
N GLN A 349 40.02 9.65 5.16
CA GLN A 349 40.42 10.14 6.49
C GLN A 349 39.21 10.66 7.29
N PHE A 350 38.34 11.45 6.65
CA PHE A 350 37.11 11.94 7.28
C PHE A 350 36.21 10.78 7.76
N ILE A 351 36.04 9.75 6.93
CA ILE A 351 35.24 8.58 7.31
C ILE A 351 35.90 7.80 8.47
N GLN A 352 37.23 7.67 8.51
CA GLN A 352 37.90 7.00 9.64
C GLN A 352 37.69 7.76 10.95
N GLU A 353 37.81 9.10 10.91
CA GLU A 353 37.64 9.96 12.09
C GLU A 353 36.21 9.92 12.64
N HIS A 354 35.23 9.68 11.78
CA HIS A 354 33.80 9.70 12.12
C HIS A 354 33.11 8.33 12.02
N ILE A 355 33.85 7.23 11.90
CA ILE A 355 33.27 5.90 11.62
C ILE A 355 32.25 5.47 12.69
N ALA A 356 32.51 5.77 13.97
CA ALA A 356 31.58 5.46 15.06
C ALA A 356 30.27 6.24 14.95
N GLN A 357 30.33 7.51 14.57
CA GLN A 357 29.14 8.34 14.34
C GLN A 357 28.36 7.86 13.11
N LEU A 358 29.06 7.50 12.03
CA LEU A 358 28.45 6.91 10.83
C LEU A 358 27.78 5.56 11.14
N LEU A 359 28.41 4.71 11.95
CA LEU A 359 27.84 3.43 12.39
C LEU A 359 26.57 3.62 13.20
N ILE A 360 26.55 4.57 14.15
CA ILE A 360 25.36 4.91 14.93
C ILE A 360 24.27 5.48 14.02
N TYR A 361 24.64 6.36 13.09
CA TYR A 361 23.72 6.95 12.13
C TYR A 361 23.06 5.89 11.24
N THR A 362 23.82 4.96 10.65
CA THR A 362 23.27 3.90 9.81
C THR A 362 22.45 2.91 10.62
N PHE A 363 22.85 2.62 11.87
CA PHE A 363 22.06 1.77 12.76
C PHE A 363 20.70 2.39 13.05
N ILE A 364 20.67 3.67 13.43
CA ILE A 364 19.41 4.35 13.74
C ILE A 364 18.52 4.45 12.49
N ASN A 365 19.09 4.82 11.34
CA ASN A 365 18.31 4.89 10.11
C ASN A 365 17.78 3.53 9.67
N GLY A 366 18.59 2.47 9.74
CA GLY A 366 18.19 1.15 9.27
C GLY A 366 17.12 0.53 10.14
N PHE A 367 17.29 0.57 11.47
CA PHE A 367 16.35 -0.10 12.37
C PHE A 367 15.10 0.72 12.69
N PHE A 368 15.25 2.03 12.93
CA PHE A 368 14.15 2.84 13.46
C PHE A 368 13.49 3.73 12.41
N VAL A 369 14.27 4.29 11.48
CA VAL A 369 13.71 5.17 10.45
C VAL A 369 13.07 4.34 9.34
N ALA A 370 13.81 3.43 8.71
CA ALA A 370 13.31 2.55 7.66
C ALA A 370 12.52 1.36 8.27
N ALA A 371 13.20 0.31 8.73
CA ALA A 371 12.56 -0.95 9.10
C ALA A 371 11.38 -0.82 10.07
N ALA A 372 11.52 -0.12 11.21
CA ALA A 372 10.41 0.05 12.16
C ALA A 372 9.21 0.79 11.57
N THR A 373 9.44 1.85 10.81
CA THR A 373 8.39 2.62 10.15
C THR A 373 7.67 1.75 9.14
N GLU A 374 8.41 1.13 8.22
CA GLU A 374 7.81 0.33 7.17
C GLU A 374 7.06 -0.89 7.70
N GLU A 375 7.65 -1.65 8.62
CA GLU A 375 7.01 -2.82 9.19
C GLU A 375 5.76 -2.44 10.00
N PHE A 376 5.78 -1.29 10.69
CA PHE A 376 4.60 -0.75 11.37
C PHE A 376 3.50 -0.36 10.39
N THR A 377 3.81 0.34 9.30
CA THR A 377 2.80 0.79 8.33
C THR A 377 2.17 -0.41 7.61
N LYS A 378 2.96 -1.44 7.28
CA LYS A 378 2.49 -2.74 6.77
C LYS A 378 1.58 -3.46 7.77
N TYR A 379 1.96 -3.50 9.05
CA TYR A 379 1.12 -4.07 10.11
C TYR A 379 -0.24 -3.35 10.21
N MET A 380 -0.24 -2.02 10.14
CA MET A 380 -1.44 -1.19 10.19
C MET A 380 -2.34 -1.37 8.97
N VAL A 381 -1.80 -1.69 7.79
CA VAL A 381 -2.62 -2.06 6.64
C VAL A 381 -3.46 -3.30 6.93
N VAL A 382 -2.90 -4.34 7.54
CA VAL A 382 -3.65 -5.58 7.78
C VAL A 382 -4.55 -5.47 9.01
N ASN A 383 -4.04 -4.94 10.11
CA ASN A 383 -4.75 -4.92 11.40
C ASN A 383 -5.66 -3.71 11.54
N GLY A 384 -5.37 -2.63 10.81
CA GLY A 384 -6.23 -1.46 10.76
C GLY A 384 -7.25 -1.54 9.62
N CYS A 385 -7.10 -2.43 8.64
CA CYS A 385 -8.23 -2.76 7.79
C CYS A 385 -9.10 -3.73 8.56
N TRP A 386 -10.19 -3.27 9.16
CA TRP A 386 -11.20 -4.21 9.66
C TRP A 386 -11.71 -5.04 8.49
N LEU A 387 -11.24 -6.28 8.40
CA LEU A 387 -11.56 -7.15 7.29
C LEU A 387 -13.00 -7.64 7.46
N PRO A 388 -13.80 -7.62 6.37
CA PRO A 388 -15.23 -7.94 6.41
C PRO A 388 -15.53 -9.33 6.97
N HIS A 389 -14.57 -10.24 6.91
CA HIS A 389 -14.61 -11.46 7.68
C HIS A 389 -13.42 -11.41 8.63
N PRO A 390 -13.62 -11.69 9.94
CA PRO A 390 -12.47 -12.02 10.79
C PRO A 390 -11.70 -13.07 10.01
N LEU A 391 -10.41 -12.84 9.79
CA LEU A 391 -9.55 -13.77 9.09
C LEU A 391 -9.81 -15.14 9.72
N ARG A 392 -10.52 -16.02 9.02
CA ARG A 392 -11.13 -17.22 9.65
C ARG A 392 -10.14 -18.34 9.80
N THR A 393 -9.02 -18.24 9.08
CA THR A 393 -8.00 -19.26 9.04
C THR A 393 -6.61 -18.62 9.19
N PRO A 394 -5.66 -19.34 9.79
CA PRO A 394 -4.26 -18.90 9.85
C PRO A 394 -3.67 -18.57 8.47
N LYS A 395 -4.09 -19.30 7.43
CA LYS A 395 -3.64 -19.05 6.06
C LYS A 395 -4.18 -17.73 5.51
N ALA A 396 -5.44 -17.39 5.79
CA ALA A 396 -5.99 -16.10 5.40
C ALA A 396 -5.17 -14.94 6.00
N VAL A 397 -4.75 -15.06 7.28
CA VAL A 397 -3.84 -14.08 7.91
C VAL A 397 -2.53 -13.97 7.16
N LEU A 398 -1.87 -15.10 6.88
CA LEU A 398 -0.62 -15.12 6.12
C LEU A 398 -0.77 -14.45 4.74
N ILE A 399 -1.83 -14.78 4.00
CA ILE A 399 -2.12 -14.18 2.69
C ILE A 399 -2.32 -12.67 2.82
N ALA A 400 -3.05 -12.22 3.84
CA ALA A 400 -3.34 -10.79 4.04
C ALA A 400 -2.07 -9.97 4.28
N TYR A 401 -1.18 -10.43 5.18
CA TYR A 401 0.12 -9.79 5.43
C TYR A 401 1.03 -9.82 4.21
N VAL A 402 1.14 -10.97 3.54
CA VAL A 402 1.97 -11.09 2.33
C VAL A 402 1.46 -10.17 1.22
N ALA A 403 0.14 -10.10 0.99
CA ALA A 403 -0.44 -9.21 -0.02
C ALA A 403 -0.12 -7.73 0.26
N GLY A 404 -0.33 -7.26 1.50
CA GLY A 404 0.01 -5.89 1.89
C GLY A 404 1.50 -5.57 1.73
N ALA A 405 2.38 -6.46 2.19
CA ALA A 405 3.82 -6.24 2.07
C ALA A 405 4.34 -6.31 0.63
N LEU A 406 3.75 -7.15 -0.23
CA LEU A 406 4.09 -7.18 -1.66
C LEU A 406 3.64 -5.92 -2.39
N GLY A 407 2.50 -5.36 -2.02
CA GLY A 407 2.07 -4.04 -2.49
C GLY A 407 3.11 -2.97 -2.16
N PHE A 408 3.52 -2.92 -0.89
CA PHE A 408 4.56 -2.01 -0.41
C PHE A 408 5.87 -2.18 -1.19
N ALA A 409 6.37 -3.41 -1.26
CA ALA A 409 7.63 -3.73 -1.94
C ALA A 409 7.59 -3.41 -3.44
N THR A 410 6.41 -3.50 -4.08
CA THR A 410 6.27 -3.14 -5.50
C THR A 410 6.51 -1.66 -5.71
N MET A 411 5.89 -0.79 -4.89
CA MET A 411 6.07 0.66 -5.00
C MET A 411 7.50 1.08 -4.67
N GLU A 412 8.08 0.49 -3.63
CA GLU A 412 9.47 0.71 -3.26
C GLU A 412 10.44 0.27 -4.40
N ASN A 413 10.20 -0.90 -5.01
CA ASN A 413 11.00 -1.37 -6.14
C ASN A 413 10.89 -0.44 -7.37
N VAL A 414 9.73 0.20 -7.59
CA VAL A 414 9.59 1.25 -8.60
C VAL A 414 10.55 2.40 -8.28
N GLU A 415 10.50 2.94 -7.06
CA GLU A 415 11.37 4.04 -6.64
C GLU A 415 12.87 3.70 -6.84
N TYR A 416 13.31 2.54 -6.37
CA TYR A 416 14.70 2.11 -6.51
C TYR A 416 15.09 1.91 -7.97
N ALA A 417 14.27 1.22 -8.77
CA ALA A 417 14.59 0.95 -10.16
C ALA A 417 14.75 2.26 -10.94
N PHE A 418 13.85 3.23 -10.81
CA PHE A 418 13.92 4.48 -11.56
C PHE A 418 14.92 5.50 -11.01
N SER A 419 15.36 5.33 -9.75
CA SER A 419 16.44 6.11 -9.14
C SER A 419 17.83 5.52 -9.41
N ALA A 420 17.92 4.38 -10.13
CA ALA A 420 19.19 3.75 -10.45
C ALA A 420 20.05 4.65 -11.35
N HIS A 421 21.26 4.96 -10.91
CA HIS A 421 22.27 5.60 -11.74
C HIS A 421 22.99 4.58 -12.63
N PRO A 422 23.40 4.96 -13.85
CA PRO A 422 24.22 4.09 -14.71
C PRO A 422 25.44 3.57 -13.96
N THR A 423 25.55 2.25 -13.86
CA THR A 423 26.74 1.58 -13.32
C THR A 423 27.81 1.52 -14.41
N GLN A 424 29.10 1.62 -14.08
CA GLN A 424 30.16 1.58 -15.11
C GLN A 424 30.01 0.37 -16.04
N GLY A 425 29.99 0.63 -17.35
CA GLY A 425 29.85 -0.39 -18.39
C GLY A 425 28.41 -0.81 -18.68
N LEU A 426 27.43 -0.32 -17.91
CA LEU A 426 26.00 -0.52 -18.16
C LEU A 426 25.35 0.81 -18.51
N ASN A 427 24.41 0.78 -19.45
CA ASN A 427 23.52 1.91 -19.66
C ASN A 427 22.52 2.03 -18.50
N LYS A 428 21.69 3.07 -18.54
CA LYS A 428 20.67 3.30 -17.50
C LYS A 428 19.72 2.11 -17.39
N PHE A 429 19.08 1.72 -18.49
CA PHE A 429 18.10 0.63 -18.55
C PHE A 429 18.66 -0.70 -18.01
N GLU A 430 19.88 -1.05 -18.37
CA GLU A 430 20.57 -2.24 -17.84
C GLU A 430 20.78 -2.16 -16.32
N SER A 431 21.11 -0.98 -15.80
CA SER A 431 21.25 -0.76 -14.35
C SER A 431 19.90 -0.88 -13.63
N GLU A 432 18.82 -0.34 -14.23
CA GLU A 432 17.44 -0.48 -13.73
C GLU A 432 17.04 -1.98 -13.67
N LEU A 433 17.34 -2.75 -14.72
CA LEU A 433 17.05 -4.19 -14.78
C LEU A 433 17.85 -5.01 -13.76
N VAL A 434 19.15 -4.75 -13.64
CA VAL A 434 20.01 -5.46 -12.67
C VAL A 434 19.54 -5.20 -11.25
N LEU A 435 19.25 -3.94 -10.91
CA LEU A 435 18.73 -3.58 -9.59
C LEU A 435 17.38 -4.26 -9.31
N LEU A 436 16.45 -4.21 -10.28
CA LEU A 436 15.16 -4.87 -10.14
C LEU A 436 15.29 -6.39 -9.96
N PHE A 437 16.19 -7.03 -10.70
CA PHE A 437 16.46 -8.46 -10.57
C PHE A 437 16.98 -8.82 -9.17
N ILE A 438 17.98 -8.07 -8.68
CA ILE A 438 18.54 -8.26 -7.33
C ILE A 438 17.45 -8.13 -6.27
N ARG A 439 16.63 -7.09 -6.35
CA ARG A 439 15.53 -6.87 -5.39
C ARG A 439 14.45 -7.96 -5.50
N SER A 440 14.20 -8.49 -6.68
CA SER A 440 13.23 -9.58 -6.90
C SER A 440 13.68 -10.91 -6.28
N VAL A 441 14.98 -11.20 -6.25
CA VAL A 441 15.53 -12.42 -5.62
C VAL A 441 15.77 -12.28 -4.12
N LEU A 442 15.63 -11.07 -3.56
CA LEU A 442 15.75 -10.76 -2.14
C LEU A 442 14.40 -10.30 -1.55
N PRO A 443 13.39 -11.20 -1.43
CA PRO A 443 12.02 -10.81 -1.06
C PRO A 443 11.85 -10.56 0.45
N VAL A 444 12.68 -9.68 1.04
CA VAL A 444 12.73 -9.39 2.48
C VAL A 444 11.35 -8.99 3.02
N HIS A 445 10.61 -8.13 2.32
CA HIS A 445 9.26 -7.70 2.74
C HIS A 445 8.29 -8.88 2.86
N ALA A 446 8.35 -9.86 1.96
CA ALA A 446 7.49 -11.05 2.04
C ALA A 446 7.88 -11.97 3.21
N ILE A 447 9.19 -12.08 3.50
CA ILE A 447 9.71 -12.84 4.65
C ILE A 447 9.28 -12.15 5.96
N CYS A 448 9.43 -10.84 6.05
CA CYS A 448 8.98 -10.03 7.19
C CYS A 448 7.47 -10.14 7.41
N ALA A 449 6.67 -10.06 6.34
CA ALA A 449 5.23 -10.25 6.41
C ALA A 449 4.82 -11.61 6.97
N ALA A 450 5.53 -12.67 6.56
CA ALA A 450 5.31 -14.01 7.08
C ALA A 450 5.66 -14.13 8.58
N LEU A 451 6.69 -13.42 9.07
CA LEU A 451 7.00 -13.32 10.50
C LEU A 451 5.94 -12.54 11.29
N GLN A 452 5.42 -11.43 10.73
CA GLN A 452 4.30 -10.71 11.33
C GLN A 452 3.06 -11.60 11.41
N ALA A 453 2.71 -12.27 10.31
CA ALA A 453 1.59 -13.20 10.25
C ALA A 453 1.74 -14.33 11.27
N HIS A 454 2.92 -14.91 11.43
CA HIS A 454 3.18 -15.93 12.44
C HIS A 454 2.74 -15.47 13.84
N LYS A 455 3.15 -14.26 14.25
CA LYS A 455 2.81 -13.69 15.56
C LYS A 455 1.34 -13.27 15.68
N ALA A 456 0.76 -12.74 14.60
CA ALA A 456 -0.68 -12.46 14.56
C ALA A 456 -1.51 -13.73 14.70
N ILE A 457 -1.11 -14.83 14.04
CA ILE A 457 -1.77 -16.14 14.19
C ILE A 457 -1.66 -16.66 15.63
N GLN A 458 -0.49 -16.51 16.27
CA GLN A 458 -0.34 -16.90 17.68
C GLN A 458 -1.30 -16.12 18.59
N ARG A 459 -1.44 -14.82 18.34
CA ARG A 459 -2.39 -13.94 19.06
C ARG A 459 -3.83 -14.38 18.84
N ASP A 460 -4.23 -14.49 17.58
CA ASP A 460 -5.64 -14.56 17.19
C ASP A 460 -6.22 -15.99 17.24
N PHE A 461 -5.38 -17.01 17.02
CA PHE A 461 -5.80 -18.42 16.91
C PHE A 461 -5.25 -19.31 18.01
N GLU A 462 -4.00 -19.08 18.44
CA GLU A 462 -3.41 -19.86 19.54
C GLU A 462 -3.70 -19.23 20.92
N GLN A 463 -4.37 -18.07 20.97
CA GLN A 463 -4.71 -17.33 22.19
C GLN A 463 -3.46 -17.02 23.05
N VAL A 464 -2.30 -16.89 22.41
CA VAL A 464 -1.05 -16.52 23.08
C VAL A 464 -1.03 -14.99 23.18
N PRO A 465 -1.03 -14.41 24.40
CA PRO A 465 -1.01 -12.96 24.56
C PRO A 465 0.23 -12.39 23.90
N THR A 466 0.02 -11.67 22.80
CA THR A 466 1.09 -11.16 21.94
C THR A 466 0.88 -9.67 21.74
N SER A 467 1.82 -8.85 22.21
CA SER A 467 1.78 -7.40 22.01
C SER A 467 2.17 -7.01 20.59
N VAL A 468 1.79 -5.80 20.16
CA VAL A 468 2.20 -5.25 18.85
C VAL A 468 3.72 -5.25 18.70
N VAL A 469 4.45 -4.92 19.77
CA VAL A 469 5.93 -4.96 19.77
C VAL A 469 6.46 -6.37 19.49
N GLN A 470 5.82 -7.41 20.02
CA GLN A 470 6.22 -8.80 19.75
C GLN A 470 5.90 -9.24 18.32
N VAL A 471 4.87 -8.67 17.69
CA VAL A 471 4.57 -8.89 16.26
C VAL A 471 5.62 -8.20 15.38
N LEU A 472 6.02 -6.98 15.73
CA LEU A 472 6.92 -6.14 14.93
C LEU A 472 8.41 -6.42 15.17
N ALA A 473 8.82 -6.87 16.35
CA ALA A 473 10.24 -6.99 16.67
C ALA A 473 11.00 -7.96 15.73
N PRO A 474 10.53 -9.19 15.43
CA PRO A 474 11.24 -10.08 14.51
C PRO A 474 11.46 -9.51 13.10
N PRO A 475 10.44 -8.98 12.38
CA PRO A 475 10.64 -8.41 11.06
C PRO A 475 11.46 -7.12 11.10
N VAL A 476 11.31 -6.26 12.11
CA VAL A 476 12.12 -5.03 12.25
C VAL A 476 13.60 -5.38 12.46
N ILE A 477 13.90 -6.45 13.21
CA ILE A 477 15.28 -6.91 13.38
C ILE A 477 15.85 -7.40 12.04
N LEU A 478 15.13 -8.29 11.33
CA LEU A 478 15.59 -8.84 10.06
C LEU A 478 15.80 -7.75 9.00
N HIS A 479 14.79 -6.89 8.83
CA HIS A 479 14.81 -5.78 7.89
C HIS A 479 15.86 -4.74 8.28
N GLY A 480 15.89 -4.33 9.55
CA GLY A 480 16.85 -3.35 10.05
C GLY A 480 18.30 -3.79 9.86
N PHE A 481 18.61 -5.08 10.05
CA PHE A 481 19.94 -5.61 9.72
C PHE A 481 20.25 -5.56 8.22
N PHE A 482 19.28 -5.87 7.37
CA PHE A 482 19.43 -5.79 5.92
C PHE A 482 19.78 -4.35 5.49
N ASP A 483 19.02 -3.37 5.94
CA ASP A 483 19.23 -1.95 5.60
C ASP A 483 20.50 -1.39 6.22
N PHE A 484 20.74 -1.67 7.51
CA PHE A 484 21.92 -1.23 8.23
C PHE A 484 23.20 -1.65 7.51
N ILE A 485 23.28 -2.91 7.08
CA ILE A 485 24.46 -3.43 6.39
C ILE A 485 24.60 -2.76 5.02
N LEU A 486 23.53 -2.64 4.23
CA LEU A 486 23.57 -1.97 2.93
C LEU A 486 24.03 -0.51 3.04
N MET A 487 23.48 0.25 3.98
CA MET A 487 23.87 1.65 4.19
C MET A 487 25.30 1.76 4.73
N PHE A 488 25.67 0.94 5.73
CA PHE A 488 27.00 0.99 6.33
C PHE A 488 28.09 0.63 5.33
N LEU A 489 27.91 -0.45 4.57
CA LEU A 489 28.84 -0.82 3.51
C LEU A 489 28.91 0.25 2.42
N SER A 490 27.81 0.96 2.15
CA SER A 490 27.82 2.06 1.18
C SER A 490 28.76 3.17 1.62
N PHE A 491 28.78 3.53 2.92
CA PHE A 491 29.74 4.49 3.45
C PHE A 491 31.18 3.96 3.41
N VAL A 492 31.40 2.71 3.80
CA VAL A 492 32.73 2.11 3.82
C VAL A 492 33.33 2.05 2.41
N PHE A 493 32.56 1.63 1.41
CA PHE A 493 33.08 1.51 0.05
C PHE A 493 33.23 2.84 -0.69
N VAL A 494 32.48 3.87 -0.29
CA VAL A 494 32.76 5.24 -0.75
C VAL A 494 34.04 5.79 -0.11
N GLY A 495 34.35 5.38 1.11
CA GLY A 495 35.45 5.92 1.91
C GLY A 495 36.74 5.12 1.93
N TYR A 496 36.82 3.96 1.29
CA TYR A 496 38.01 3.13 1.35
C TYR A 496 38.26 2.47 0.00
N ASP A 497 39.48 2.63 -0.52
CA ASP A 497 40.00 1.68 -1.50
C ASP A 497 40.30 0.37 -0.77
N THR A 498 39.31 -0.52 -0.77
CA THR A 498 39.40 -1.82 -0.09
C THR A 498 40.36 -2.79 -0.77
N GLY A 499 40.98 -2.43 -1.90
CA GLY A 499 41.81 -3.32 -2.71
C GLY A 499 41.04 -4.47 -3.38
N LEU A 500 39.75 -4.63 -3.07
CA LEU A 500 38.84 -5.62 -3.67
C LEU A 500 38.47 -5.29 -5.13
N GLY A 501 38.81 -4.08 -5.57
CA GLY A 501 38.29 -3.50 -6.81
C GLY A 501 36.76 -3.36 -6.79
N ARG A 502 36.21 -2.68 -7.81
CA ARG A 502 34.76 -2.43 -7.94
C ARG A 502 33.93 -3.72 -7.93
N ASN A 503 34.44 -4.78 -8.56
CA ASN A 503 33.74 -6.07 -8.66
C ASN A 503 33.67 -6.77 -7.30
N GLY A 504 34.74 -6.72 -6.49
CA GLY A 504 34.72 -7.31 -5.16
C GLY A 504 33.77 -6.55 -4.21
N VAL A 505 33.77 -5.22 -4.27
CA VAL A 505 32.80 -4.37 -3.56
C VAL A 505 31.36 -4.76 -3.90
N THR A 506 31.04 -4.84 -5.20
CA THR A 506 29.71 -5.21 -5.69
C THR A 506 29.33 -6.62 -5.21
N ALA A 507 30.26 -7.57 -5.27
CA ALA A 507 30.01 -8.93 -4.79
C ALA A 507 29.70 -8.96 -3.28
N VAL A 508 30.44 -8.22 -2.45
CA VAL A 508 30.18 -8.14 -0.99
C VAL A 508 28.81 -7.52 -0.72
N MET A 509 28.48 -6.44 -1.44
CA MET A 509 27.17 -5.77 -1.34
C MET A 509 25.99 -6.64 -1.74
N LEU A 510 26.20 -7.70 -2.53
CA LEU A 510 25.15 -8.64 -2.92
C LEU A 510 25.12 -9.88 -2.02
N VAL A 511 26.29 -10.44 -1.71
CA VAL A 511 26.39 -11.69 -0.96
C VAL A 511 25.91 -11.53 0.47
N ILE A 512 26.25 -10.44 1.17
CA ILE A 512 25.84 -10.28 2.57
C ILE A 512 24.32 -10.13 2.70
N PRO A 513 23.65 -9.21 1.98
CA PRO A 513 22.19 -9.11 2.04
C PRO A 513 21.48 -10.39 1.58
N PHE A 514 22.05 -11.11 0.60
CA PHE A 514 21.55 -12.43 0.21
C PHE A 514 21.62 -13.46 1.33
N VAL A 515 22.74 -13.52 2.06
CA VAL A 515 22.87 -14.41 3.23
C VAL A 515 21.88 -14.03 4.32
N ILE A 516 21.66 -12.73 4.58
CA ILE A 516 20.67 -12.24 5.55
C ILE A 516 19.26 -12.66 5.12
N ALA A 517 18.89 -12.45 3.86
CA ALA A 517 17.58 -12.83 3.32
C ALA A 517 17.36 -14.35 3.36
N LEU A 518 18.38 -15.15 3.03
CA LEU A 518 18.32 -16.61 3.08
C LEU A 518 18.19 -17.13 4.52
N ALA A 519 18.94 -16.55 5.46
CA ALA A 519 18.84 -16.88 6.88
C ALA A 519 17.46 -16.51 7.44
N GLY A 520 16.95 -15.32 7.08
CA GLY A 520 15.59 -14.89 7.41
C GLY A 520 14.54 -15.84 6.85
N PHE A 521 14.65 -16.23 5.57
CA PHE A 521 13.74 -17.20 4.95
C PHE A 521 13.78 -18.56 5.65
N ALA A 522 14.96 -19.09 5.93
CA ALA A 522 15.12 -20.37 6.62
C ALA A 522 14.51 -20.33 8.03
N TYR A 523 14.75 -19.25 8.79
CA TYR A 523 14.13 -19.04 10.10
C TYR A 523 12.61 -18.97 10.01
N THR A 524 12.07 -18.15 9.09
CA THR A 524 10.63 -18.01 8.85
C THR A 524 9.99 -19.35 8.47
N TRP A 525 10.64 -20.13 7.61
CA TRP A 525 10.18 -21.47 7.24
C TRP A 525 10.09 -22.40 8.45
N LEU A 526 11.12 -22.41 9.30
CA LEU A 526 11.15 -23.24 10.51
C LEU A 526 10.02 -22.87 11.49
N VAL A 527 9.81 -21.58 11.76
CA VAL A 527 8.75 -21.14 12.70
C VAL A 527 7.35 -21.38 12.14
N LEU A 528 7.13 -21.19 10.84
CA LEU A 528 5.84 -21.49 10.20
C LEU A 528 5.56 -22.99 10.12
N ARG A 529 6.58 -23.82 9.88
CA ARG A 529 6.45 -25.28 9.94
C ARG A 529 6.09 -25.73 11.36
N ALA A 530 6.81 -25.26 12.37
CA ALA A 530 6.52 -25.58 13.75
C ALA A 530 5.11 -25.13 14.16
N GLN A 531 4.68 -23.95 13.71
CA GLN A 531 3.31 -23.46 13.94
C GLN A 531 2.26 -24.35 13.26
N ARG A 532 2.50 -24.76 12.00
CA ARG A 532 1.63 -25.69 11.29
C ARG A 532 1.51 -27.02 12.03
N ASP A 533 2.61 -27.57 12.52
CA ASP A 533 2.63 -28.84 13.23
C ASP A 533 1.82 -28.75 14.54
N ARG A 534 1.94 -27.64 15.30
CA ARG A 534 1.11 -27.39 16.49
C ARG A 534 -0.38 -27.29 16.17
N MET A 535 -0.74 -26.53 15.14
CA MET A 535 -2.15 -26.37 14.74
C MET A 535 -2.72 -27.67 14.16
N GLY A 536 -1.92 -28.45 13.43
CA GLY A 536 -2.31 -29.76 12.92
C GLY A 536 -2.59 -30.78 14.01
N GLN A 537 -1.83 -30.75 15.11
CA GLN A 537 -2.12 -31.54 16.31
C GLN A 537 -3.40 -31.07 17.02
N GLY A 538 -3.64 -29.76 17.06
CA GLY A 538 -4.86 -29.18 17.65
C GLY A 538 -6.15 -29.49 16.87
N MET A 539 -6.09 -29.60 15.53
CA MET A 539 -7.26 -29.97 14.70
C MET A 539 -7.68 -31.44 14.83
N ASN A 540 -6.91 -32.29 15.52
CA ASN A 540 -7.36 -33.62 15.91
C ASN A 540 -8.15 -33.62 17.23
N MET A 541 -8.33 -32.47 17.89
CA MET A 541 -9.32 -32.32 18.95
C MET A 541 -10.73 -32.41 18.33
N SER A 542 -11.63 -33.11 19.00
CA SER A 542 -12.99 -33.32 18.51
C SER A 542 -13.71 -32.00 18.29
N ALA A 543 -14.57 -31.91 17.27
CA ALA A 543 -15.33 -30.70 16.98
C ALA A 543 -16.11 -30.16 18.20
N SER A 544 -16.51 -31.03 19.15
CA SER A 544 -17.12 -30.61 20.41
C SER A 544 -16.15 -29.88 21.34
N GLU A 545 -14.89 -30.29 21.42
CA GLU A 545 -13.87 -29.61 22.25
C GLU A 545 -13.54 -28.22 21.70
N TYR A 546 -13.51 -28.05 20.37
CA TYR A 546 -13.28 -26.76 19.74
C TYR A 546 -14.45 -25.79 19.96
N VAL A 547 -15.71 -26.28 19.83
CA VAL A 547 -16.91 -25.48 20.11
C VAL A 547 -16.99 -25.09 21.59
N HIS A 548 -16.63 -25.98 22.52
CA HIS A 548 -16.57 -25.65 23.94
C HIS A 548 -15.46 -24.64 24.27
N ALA A 549 -14.30 -24.73 23.62
CA ALA A 549 -13.21 -23.76 23.76
C ALA A 549 -13.59 -22.38 23.20
N LEU A 550 -14.29 -22.32 22.06
CA LEU A 550 -14.80 -21.07 21.49
C LEU A 550 -15.91 -20.44 22.35
N ALA A 551 -16.83 -21.27 22.87
CA ALA A 551 -17.87 -20.81 23.79
C ALA A 551 -17.25 -20.24 25.08
N ALA A 552 -16.20 -20.88 25.61
CA ALA A 552 -15.46 -20.37 26.75
C ALA A 552 -14.69 -19.07 26.43
N ALA A 553 -14.06 -18.96 25.26
CA ALA A 553 -13.32 -17.77 24.83
C ALA A 553 -14.23 -16.55 24.60
N SER A 554 -15.46 -16.76 24.12
CA SER A 554 -16.46 -15.68 23.92
C SER A 554 -16.91 -14.99 25.21
N SER A 555 -16.55 -15.54 26.38
CA SER A 555 -16.86 -14.96 27.69
C SER A 555 -15.75 -14.06 28.26
N VAL A 556 -14.59 -13.95 27.58
CA VAL A 556 -13.49 -13.10 28.01
C VAL A 556 -13.64 -11.71 27.35
N PRO A 557 -13.72 -10.62 28.13
CA PRO A 557 -13.78 -9.28 27.56
C PRO A 557 -12.49 -8.97 26.80
N VAL A 558 -12.63 -8.69 25.51
CA VAL A 558 -11.56 -8.20 24.64
C VAL A 558 -11.21 -6.78 25.10
N PHE A 559 -9.98 -6.58 25.58
CA PHE A 559 -9.46 -5.27 26.00
C PHE A 559 -8.94 -4.44 24.83
#